data_AF-A0AAD8XUX6-F1
#
_entry.id   AF-A0AAD8XUX6-F1
#
_cell.length_a   1.000
_cell.length_b   1.000
_cell.length_c   1.000
_cell.angle_alpha   90.00
_cell.angle_beta   90.00
_cell.angle_gamma   90.00
#
_symmetry.space_group_name_H-M   'P 1'
#
loop_
_entity.id
_entity.type
_entity.pdbx_description
1 polymer ?
#
loop_
_entity_poly.entity_id
_entity_poly.type
_entity_poly.pdbx_seq_one_letter_code
_entity_poly.pdbx_strand_id
1 'polypeptide(L)'
;MMIIIALLLIALLLLLVLYAINKHRHNHYVDITHLQSIQLDSGSLFSFFQPHLISMEEVGQRGYSSMLSLTQHMIGIQPICDSVMTLWPPSFDCYNILLPNSLNIPEVILGVPGSVDIKLISLAMYASSRANECAYCTSHCCSFAVRRGVDPSILRNLLAEVSSNKKSNGNEDGSTTSSLSPKESAVIKLAYGLGTVPCSLTAETCNEVTKLFHPSQLEWLVAATSLFGMFNKLMDGLNIPLETSTYQETIDIMDTNYTLGRAAAGMIEGESTAAKAMRQPPPPTDDWTNIIAIMFHGLRPGVMQC
;
A
#
# COMPACT_ATOMS: atom_id res chain seq x y z
N MET A 1 46.33 -28.85 23.98
CA MET A 1 45.08 -28.49 24.70
C MET A 1 44.28 -27.41 23.96
N MET A 2 44.85 -26.25 23.63
CA MET A 2 44.13 -25.18 22.92
C MET A 2 43.57 -25.58 21.54
N ILE A 3 44.32 -26.37 20.75
CA ILE A 3 43.86 -26.85 19.43
C ILE A 3 42.62 -27.74 19.56
N ILE A 4 42.56 -28.60 20.58
CA ILE A 4 41.43 -29.50 20.83
C ILE A 4 40.17 -28.69 21.21
N ILE A 5 40.33 -27.68 22.06
CA ILE A 5 39.24 -26.78 22.45
C ILE A 5 38.70 -26.01 21.23
N ALA A 6 39.58 -25.49 20.38
CA ALA A 6 39.18 -24.77 19.17
C ALA A 6 38.39 -25.67 18.20
N LEU A 7 38.83 -26.92 17.99
CA LEU A 7 38.12 -27.88 17.14
C LEU A 7 36.75 -28.26 17.70
N LEU A 8 36.62 -28.40 19.02
CA LEU A 8 35.34 -28.67 19.67
C LEU A 8 34.35 -27.50 19.53
N LEU A 9 34.83 -26.25 19.62
CA LEU A 9 34.00 -25.06 19.40
C LEU A 9 33.51 -24.94 17.96
N ILE A 10 34.38 -25.23 16.98
CA ILE A 10 34.00 -25.24 15.55
C ILE A 10 32.97 -26.34 15.28
N ALA A 11 33.17 -27.54 15.83
CA ALA A 11 32.21 -28.64 15.68
C ALA A 11 30.85 -28.31 16.31
N LEU A 12 30.83 -27.68 17.50
CA LEU A 12 29.60 -27.24 18.15
C LEU A 12 28.86 -26.18 17.32
N LEU A 13 29.60 -25.20 16.78
CA LEU A 13 29.02 -24.17 15.91
C LEU A 13 28.40 -24.79 14.66
N LEU A 14 29.10 -25.73 14.01
CA LEU A 14 28.58 -26.46 12.84
C LEU A 14 27.31 -27.25 13.19
N LEU A 15 27.29 -27.95 14.32
CA LEU A 15 26.10 -28.68 14.78
C LEU A 15 24.92 -27.75 15.07
N LEU A 16 25.16 -26.57 15.65
CA LEU A 16 24.12 -25.57 15.88
C LEU A 16 23.57 -25.01 14.57
N VAL A 17 24.43 -24.73 13.59
CA VAL A 17 24.01 -24.29 12.25
C VAL A 17 23.21 -25.38 11.55
N LEU A 18 23.68 -26.62 11.56
CA LEU A 18 22.96 -27.76 10.97
C LEU A 18 21.63 -28.03 11.67
N TYR A 19 21.58 -27.91 12.99
CA TYR A 19 20.35 -28.02 13.77
C TYR A 19 19.37 -26.90 13.40
N ALA A 20 19.82 -25.65 13.29
CA ALA A 20 18.98 -24.53 12.88
C ALA A 20 18.42 -24.73 11.46
N ILE A 21 19.26 -25.15 10.50
CA ILE A 21 18.83 -25.49 9.13
C ILE A 21 17.81 -26.64 9.15
N ASN A 22 18.06 -27.69 9.93
CA ASN A 22 17.18 -28.85 10.01
C ASN A 22 15.83 -28.50 10.65
N LYS A 23 15.85 -27.75 11.75
CA LYS A 23 14.65 -27.25 12.43
C LYS A 23 13.84 -26.33 11.51
N HIS A 24 14.50 -25.43 10.78
CA HIS A 24 13.85 -24.58 9.79
C HIS A 24 13.26 -25.38 8.62
N ARG A 25 13.96 -26.42 8.14
CA ARG A 25 13.43 -27.30 7.07
C ARG A 25 12.23 -28.13 7.50
N HIS A 26 12.23 -28.62 8.75
CA HIS A 26 11.15 -29.49 9.24
C HIS A 26 9.96 -28.76 9.83
N ASN A 27 10.12 -27.53 10.33
CA ASN A 27 9.00 -26.75 10.89
C ASN A 27 8.07 -26.12 9.84
N HIS A 28 8.38 -26.22 8.53
CA HIS A 28 7.61 -25.53 7.49
C HIS A 28 7.22 -26.39 6.29
N TYR A 29 7.24 -27.73 6.39
CA TYR A 29 6.56 -28.55 5.39
C TYR A 29 5.05 -28.47 5.63
N VAL A 30 4.44 -27.38 5.17
CA VAL A 30 2.98 -27.30 5.04
C VAL A 30 2.60 -28.40 4.06
N ASP A 31 1.78 -29.35 4.51
CA ASP A 31 1.26 -30.41 3.65
C ASP A 31 0.39 -29.77 2.55
N ILE A 32 1.00 -29.51 1.40
CA ILE A 32 0.32 -28.95 0.23
C ILE A 32 -0.64 -29.93 -0.43
N THR A 33 -0.61 -31.22 -0.04
CA THR A 33 -1.52 -32.24 -0.57
C THR A 33 -2.96 -31.91 -0.14
N HIS A 34 -3.15 -31.37 1.06
CA HIS A 34 -4.45 -30.84 1.50
C HIS A 34 -4.88 -29.64 0.63
N LEU A 35 -3.96 -28.77 0.21
CA LEU A 35 -4.28 -27.62 -0.65
C LEU A 35 -4.76 -28.05 -2.05
N GLN A 36 -4.22 -29.14 -2.58
CA GLN A 36 -4.65 -29.70 -3.86
C GLN A 36 -6.06 -30.31 -3.81
N SER A 37 -6.51 -30.75 -2.63
CA SER A 37 -7.87 -31.26 -2.43
C SER A 37 -8.92 -30.18 -2.15
N ILE A 38 -8.51 -28.92 -1.98
CA ILE A 38 -9.45 -27.82 -1.77
C ILE A 38 -10.13 -27.49 -3.09
N GLN A 39 -11.38 -27.91 -3.23
CA GLN A 39 -12.28 -27.35 -4.23
C GLN A 39 -12.68 -25.95 -3.78
N LEU A 40 -12.21 -24.94 -4.51
CA LEU A 40 -12.73 -23.58 -4.36
C LEU A 40 -14.13 -23.57 -4.99
N ASP A 41 -15.16 -23.71 -4.16
CA ASP A 41 -16.57 -23.65 -4.57
C ASP A 41 -16.90 -22.24 -5.06
N SER A 42 -16.52 -21.86 -6.29
CA SER A 42 -16.86 -20.60 -6.98
C SER A 42 -16.57 -19.26 -6.25
N GLY A 43 -16.08 -19.30 -5.02
CA GLY A 43 -15.77 -18.15 -4.17
C GLY A 43 -14.36 -17.62 -4.41
N SER A 44 -14.08 -16.41 -3.92
CA SER A 44 -12.74 -15.84 -3.99
C SER A 44 -11.80 -16.43 -2.94
N LEU A 45 -10.48 -16.27 -3.12
CA LEU A 45 -9.49 -16.69 -2.13
C LEU A 45 -9.76 -16.08 -0.74
N PHE A 46 -10.20 -14.81 -0.69
CA PHE A 46 -10.63 -14.21 0.57
C PHE A 46 -11.75 -14.98 1.27
N SER A 47 -12.79 -15.44 0.56
CA SER A 47 -13.88 -16.23 1.15
C SER A 47 -13.38 -17.53 1.76
N PHE A 48 -12.38 -18.15 1.12
CA PHE A 48 -11.70 -19.33 1.64
C PHE A 48 -10.91 -19.02 2.92
N PHE A 49 -10.27 -17.85 3.00
CA PHE A 49 -9.49 -17.43 4.16
C PHE A 49 -10.33 -16.94 5.35
N GLN A 50 -11.56 -16.50 5.11
CA GLN A 50 -12.42 -15.85 6.10
C GLN A 50 -12.55 -16.61 7.43
N PRO A 51 -12.73 -17.95 7.47
CA PRO A 51 -12.83 -18.70 8.73
C PRO A 51 -11.52 -18.75 9.54
N HIS A 52 -10.39 -18.45 8.90
CA HIS A 52 -9.06 -18.51 9.51
C HIS A 52 -8.54 -17.14 9.93
N LEU A 53 -9.23 -16.05 9.54
CA LEU A 53 -8.81 -14.70 9.88
C LEU A 53 -8.81 -14.51 11.39
N ILE A 54 -7.73 -13.91 11.89
CA ILE A 54 -7.62 -13.51 13.28
C ILE A 54 -8.04 -12.04 13.43
N SER A 55 -8.53 -11.70 14.62
CA SER A 55 -8.93 -10.33 14.95
C SER A 55 -7.72 -9.38 14.93
N MET A 56 -7.94 -8.10 14.62
CA MET A 56 -6.88 -7.08 14.71
C MET A 56 -6.29 -6.97 16.12
N GLU A 57 -7.08 -7.24 17.15
CA GLU A 57 -6.59 -7.33 18.53
C GLU A 57 -5.53 -8.43 18.67
N GLU A 58 -5.81 -9.62 18.14
CA GLU A 58 -4.86 -10.74 18.14
C GLU A 58 -3.61 -10.42 17.29
N VAL A 59 -3.77 -9.78 16.12
CA VAL A 59 -2.64 -9.28 15.32
C VAL A 59 -1.76 -8.35 16.16
N GLY A 60 -2.38 -7.42 16.92
CA GLY A 60 -1.68 -6.54 17.84
C GLY A 60 -0.93 -7.29 18.96
N GLN A 61 -1.57 -8.30 19.56
CA GLN A 61 -0.98 -9.15 20.60
C GLN A 61 0.23 -9.96 20.09
N ARG A 62 0.27 -10.27 18.79
CA ARG A 62 1.43 -10.91 18.12
C ARG A 62 2.62 -9.99 17.90
N GLY A 63 2.57 -8.74 18.37
CA GLY A 63 3.69 -7.79 18.30
C GLY A 63 3.63 -6.82 17.11
N TYR A 64 2.53 -6.83 16.36
CA TYR A 64 2.34 -5.96 15.20
C TYR A 64 1.57 -4.66 15.49
N SER A 65 1.33 -4.35 16.77
CA SER A 65 0.60 -3.15 17.19
C SER A 65 1.18 -1.85 16.63
N SER A 66 2.50 -1.77 16.43
CA SER A 66 3.14 -0.59 15.82
C SER A 66 2.71 -0.41 14.37
N MET A 67 2.68 -1.50 13.59
CA MET A 67 2.24 -1.43 12.20
C MET A 67 0.76 -1.07 12.09
N LEU A 68 -0.09 -1.74 12.87
CA LEU A 68 -1.54 -1.45 12.88
C LEU A 68 -1.82 0.00 13.26
N SER A 69 -1.02 0.56 14.17
CA SER A 69 -1.12 1.97 14.54
C SER A 69 -0.61 2.86 13.40
N LEU A 70 0.49 2.50 12.75
CA LEU A 70 1.02 3.24 11.60
C LEU A 70 -0.03 3.35 10.49
N THR A 71 -0.64 2.24 10.07
CA THR A 71 -1.69 2.24 9.04
C THR A 71 -2.91 3.06 9.48
N GLN A 72 -3.36 2.91 10.72
CA GLN A 72 -4.44 3.72 11.30
C GLN A 72 -4.17 5.23 11.21
N HIS A 73 -2.95 5.71 11.47
CA HIS A 73 -2.61 7.14 11.37
C HIS A 73 -2.37 7.61 9.92
N MET A 74 -1.95 6.70 9.03
CA MET A 74 -1.75 7.01 7.62
C MET A 74 -3.07 7.09 6.83
N ILE A 75 -4.01 6.18 7.05
CA ILE A 75 -5.23 6.09 6.23
C ILE A 75 -6.53 6.17 7.04
N GLY A 76 -6.45 6.29 8.37
CA GLY A 76 -7.62 6.46 9.24
C GLY A 76 -8.34 5.16 9.62
N ILE A 77 -7.81 4.02 9.20
CA ILE A 77 -8.40 2.68 9.42
C ILE A 77 -7.29 1.62 9.45
N GLN A 78 -7.53 0.53 10.20
CA GLN A 78 -6.79 -0.71 10.09
C GLN A 78 -7.35 -1.55 8.93
N PRO A 79 -6.57 -1.73 7.85
CA PRO A 79 -7.06 -2.39 6.65
C PRO A 79 -7.24 -3.90 6.85
N ILE A 80 -8.30 -4.49 6.31
CA ILE A 80 -8.64 -5.93 6.40
C ILE A 80 -7.49 -6.79 5.86
N CYS A 81 -6.71 -6.28 4.90
CA CYS A 81 -5.54 -6.99 4.39
C CYS A 81 -4.53 -7.37 5.48
N ASP A 82 -4.44 -6.62 6.59
CA ASP A 82 -3.50 -6.92 7.66
C ASP A 82 -3.84 -8.27 8.32
N SER A 83 -5.13 -8.52 8.62
CA SER A 83 -5.59 -9.82 9.11
C SER A 83 -5.31 -10.95 8.12
N VAL A 84 -5.49 -10.71 6.83
CA VAL A 84 -5.27 -11.74 5.78
C VAL A 84 -3.78 -12.06 5.65
N MET A 85 -2.91 -11.06 5.62
CA MET A 85 -1.46 -11.25 5.54
C MET A 85 -0.90 -11.97 6.77
N THR A 86 -1.53 -11.81 7.95
CA THR A 86 -1.10 -12.50 9.18
C THR A 86 -1.39 -14.00 9.21
N LEU A 87 -2.20 -14.52 8.28
CA LEU A 87 -2.35 -15.97 8.08
C LEU A 87 -1.01 -16.63 7.73
N TRP A 88 -0.14 -15.88 7.06
CA TRP A 88 1.22 -16.28 6.78
C TRP A 88 2.18 -15.21 7.33
N PRO A 89 2.65 -15.33 8.58
CA PRO A 89 3.43 -14.29 9.25
C PRO A 89 4.59 -13.70 8.44
N PRO A 90 5.39 -14.48 7.68
CA PRO A 90 6.41 -13.92 6.79
C PRO A 90 5.88 -12.90 5.77
N SER A 91 4.64 -13.05 5.29
CA SER A 91 3.99 -12.06 4.42
C SER A 91 3.80 -10.73 5.14
N PHE A 92 3.33 -10.77 6.39
CA PHE A 92 3.08 -9.55 7.15
C PHE A 92 4.38 -8.92 7.65
N ASP A 93 5.39 -9.73 7.98
CA ASP A 93 6.74 -9.23 8.30
C ASP A 93 7.34 -8.48 7.10
N CYS A 94 7.25 -9.07 5.90
CA CYS A 94 7.66 -8.39 4.66
C CYS A 94 6.88 -7.10 4.43
N TYR A 95 5.56 -7.11 4.64
CA TYR A 95 4.73 -5.90 4.54
C TYR A 95 5.19 -4.80 5.50
N ASN A 96 5.48 -5.14 6.75
CA ASN A 96 5.94 -4.22 7.80
C ASN A 96 7.31 -3.60 7.48
N ILE A 97 8.14 -4.30 6.72
CA ILE A 97 9.43 -3.79 6.26
C ILE A 97 9.23 -2.94 5.00
N LEU A 98 8.55 -3.48 3.99
CA LEU A 98 8.47 -2.86 2.68
C LEU A 98 7.67 -1.56 2.69
N LEU A 99 6.52 -1.50 3.39
CA LEU A 99 5.66 -0.32 3.35
C LEU A 99 6.38 0.96 3.86
N PRO A 100 6.87 1.04 5.10
CA PRO A 100 7.48 2.27 5.60
C PRO A 100 8.79 2.62 4.87
N ASN A 101 9.56 1.61 4.45
CA ASN A 101 10.86 1.83 3.81
C ASN A 101 10.73 2.25 2.34
N SER A 102 9.85 1.62 1.54
CA SER A 102 9.67 1.98 0.13
C SER A 102 8.95 3.31 -0.07
N LEU A 103 8.24 3.80 0.95
CA LEU A 103 7.62 5.13 0.94
C LEU A 103 8.48 6.21 1.60
N ASN A 104 9.63 5.83 2.19
CA ASN A 104 10.49 6.73 2.96
C ASN A 104 9.71 7.60 3.96
N ILE A 105 8.74 6.99 4.66
CA ILE A 105 7.74 7.69 5.47
C ILE A 105 8.36 8.70 6.45
N PRO A 106 9.44 8.39 7.19
CA PRO A 106 10.01 9.35 8.14
C PRO A 106 10.49 10.64 7.49
N GLU A 107 11.25 10.54 6.39
CA GLU A 107 11.83 11.73 5.74
C GLU A 107 10.76 12.53 4.99
N VAL A 108 9.85 11.81 4.33
CA VAL A 108 8.79 12.40 3.50
C VAL A 108 7.75 13.13 4.36
N ILE A 109 7.39 12.59 5.52
CA ILE A 109 6.47 13.27 6.46
C ILE A 109 7.13 14.46 7.15
N LEU A 110 8.41 14.36 7.53
CA LEU A 110 9.13 15.45 8.16
C LEU A 110 9.54 16.57 7.18
N GLY A 111 9.37 16.35 5.87
CA GLY A 111 9.81 17.30 4.85
C GLY A 111 11.32 17.55 4.89
N VAL A 112 12.11 16.51 5.15
CA VAL A 112 13.58 16.63 5.23
C VAL A 112 14.11 17.24 3.93
N PRO A 113 15.01 18.24 3.98
CA PRO A 113 15.55 18.85 2.76
C PRO A 113 16.14 17.81 1.81
N GLY A 114 15.70 17.81 0.56
CA GLY A 114 16.13 16.84 -0.46
C GLY A 114 15.26 15.59 -0.58
N SER A 115 14.34 15.36 0.36
CA SER A 115 13.29 14.35 0.23
C SER A 115 12.28 14.72 -0.87
N VAL A 116 11.49 13.73 -1.29
CA VAL A 116 10.37 13.95 -2.21
C VAL A 116 9.16 14.47 -1.43
N ASP A 117 8.41 15.39 -2.04
CA ASP A 117 7.16 15.89 -1.47
C ASP A 117 6.16 14.74 -1.30
N ILE A 118 5.56 14.63 -0.11
CA ILE A 118 4.59 13.59 0.23
C ILE A 118 3.38 13.57 -0.70
N LYS A 119 2.99 14.73 -1.25
CA LYS A 119 1.91 14.82 -2.25
C LYS A 119 2.27 14.09 -3.53
N LEU A 120 3.54 14.15 -3.95
CA LEU A 120 4.01 13.46 -5.14
C LEU A 120 4.10 11.94 -4.91
N ILE A 121 4.54 11.49 -3.74
CA ILE A 121 4.46 10.07 -3.35
C ILE A 121 3.00 9.60 -3.38
N SER A 122 2.09 10.39 -2.80
CA SER A 122 0.66 10.08 -2.79
C SER A 122 0.07 9.94 -4.19
N LEU A 123 0.44 10.86 -5.10
CA LEU A 123 0.03 10.80 -6.51
C LEU A 123 0.61 9.58 -7.22
N ALA A 124 1.86 9.20 -6.96
CA ALA A 124 2.47 8.01 -7.53
C ALA A 124 1.73 6.73 -7.10
N MET A 125 1.45 6.59 -5.79
CA MET A 125 0.69 5.45 -5.25
C MET A 125 -0.72 5.35 -5.84
N TYR A 126 -1.43 6.48 -5.91
CA TYR A 126 -2.78 6.56 -6.45
C TYR A 126 -2.80 6.26 -7.97
N ALA A 127 -1.94 6.90 -8.76
CA ALA A 127 -1.84 6.70 -10.20
C ALA A 127 -1.48 5.25 -10.57
N SER A 128 -0.52 4.65 -9.86
CA SER A 128 -0.13 3.24 -10.05
C SER A 128 -1.30 2.30 -9.75
N SER A 129 -2.03 2.55 -8.67
CA SER A 129 -3.20 1.75 -8.30
C SER A 129 -4.35 1.89 -9.29
N ARG A 130 -4.56 3.10 -9.83
CA ARG A 130 -5.51 3.35 -10.92
C ARG A 130 -5.14 2.61 -12.19
N ALA A 131 -3.86 2.61 -12.57
CA ALA A 131 -3.36 1.89 -13.75
C ALA A 131 -3.49 0.36 -13.63
N ASN A 132 -3.50 -0.17 -12.40
CA ASN A 132 -3.75 -1.59 -12.12
C ASN A 132 -5.24 -1.92 -11.89
N GLU A 133 -6.14 -0.93 -11.98
CA GLU A 133 -7.58 -1.11 -11.76
C GLU A 133 -7.94 -1.78 -10.41
N CYS A 134 -7.12 -1.56 -9.37
CA CYS A 134 -7.32 -2.20 -8.06
C CYS A 134 -8.12 -1.29 -7.12
N ALA A 135 -9.43 -1.52 -6.98
CA ALA A 135 -10.35 -0.74 -6.12
C ALA A 135 -9.79 -0.50 -4.73
N TYR A 136 -9.34 -1.59 -4.11
CA TYR A 136 -8.90 -1.62 -2.73
C TYR A 136 -7.75 -0.64 -2.52
N CYS A 137 -6.69 -0.80 -3.31
CA CYS A 137 -5.52 0.07 -3.24
C CYS A 137 -5.82 1.48 -3.72
N THR A 138 -6.60 1.67 -4.79
CA THR A 138 -7.00 3.01 -5.26
C THR A 138 -7.70 3.80 -4.18
N SER A 139 -8.62 3.18 -3.43
CA SER A 139 -9.39 3.82 -2.36
C SER A 139 -8.48 4.20 -1.19
N HIS A 140 -7.63 3.28 -0.72
CA HIS A 140 -6.67 3.57 0.36
C HIS A 140 -5.65 4.63 -0.04
N CYS A 141 -5.14 4.60 -1.28
CA CYS A 141 -4.28 5.65 -1.82
C CYS A 141 -4.99 7.00 -1.94
N CYS A 142 -6.28 7.00 -2.29
CA CYS A 142 -7.09 8.20 -2.35
C CYS A 142 -7.21 8.83 -0.96
N SER A 143 -7.56 8.03 0.06
CA SER A 143 -7.63 8.49 1.45
C SER A 143 -6.29 9.05 1.91
N PHE A 144 -5.19 8.32 1.66
CA PHE A 144 -3.84 8.76 1.96
C PHE A 144 -3.52 10.13 1.33
N ALA A 145 -3.79 10.27 0.02
CA ALA A 145 -3.50 11.49 -0.74
C ALA A 145 -4.27 12.71 -0.23
N VAL A 146 -5.58 12.56 0.00
CA VAL A 146 -6.44 13.64 0.50
C VAL A 146 -5.97 14.12 1.88
N ARG A 147 -5.67 13.17 2.78
CA ARG A 147 -5.14 13.49 4.12
C ARG A 147 -3.80 14.22 4.05
N ARG A 148 -3.03 14.07 2.97
CA ARG A 148 -1.70 14.71 2.79
C ARG A 148 -1.80 15.99 1.94
N GLY A 149 -3.02 16.47 1.72
CA GLY A 149 -3.29 17.75 1.09
C GLY A 149 -3.17 17.73 -0.42
N VAL A 150 -3.32 16.57 -1.06
CA VAL A 150 -3.60 16.49 -2.50
C VAL A 150 -5.05 16.94 -2.73
N ASP A 151 -5.25 17.86 -3.66
CA ASP A 151 -6.58 18.35 -4.02
C ASP A 151 -7.43 17.21 -4.62
N PRO A 152 -8.63 16.91 -4.09
CA PRO A 152 -9.52 15.88 -4.64
C PRO A 152 -9.85 16.06 -6.12
N SER A 153 -9.83 17.28 -6.65
CA SER A 153 -10.03 17.55 -8.09
C SER A 153 -8.90 16.98 -8.96
N ILE A 154 -7.66 16.96 -8.47
CA ILE A 154 -6.51 16.33 -9.14
C ILE A 154 -6.74 14.81 -9.25
N LEU A 155 -7.17 14.20 -8.14
CA LEU A 155 -7.42 12.76 -8.08
C LEU A 155 -8.57 12.35 -9.02
N ARG A 156 -9.67 13.11 -9.02
CA ARG A 156 -10.81 12.91 -9.93
C ARG A 156 -10.41 12.95 -11.41
N ASN A 157 -9.62 13.94 -11.78
CA ASN A 157 -9.30 14.20 -13.18
C ASN A 157 -8.11 13.39 -13.72
N LEU A 158 -7.49 12.52 -12.90
CA LEU A 158 -6.26 11.82 -13.26
C LEU A 158 -6.33 11.09 -14.61
N LEU A 159 -7.43 10.42 -14.93
CA LEU A 159 -7.58 9.70 -16.21
C LEU A 159 -7.73 10.63 -17.41
N ALA A 160 -8.41 11.76 -17.24
CA ALA A 160 -8.50 12.78 -18.28
C ALA A 160 -7.09 13.29 -18.59
N GLU A 161 -6.29 13.56 -17.55
CA GLU A 161 -4.92 14.07 -17.66
C GLU A 161 -3.96 13.10 -18.37
N VAL A 162 -4.00 11.80 -18.04
CA VAL A 162 -3.16 10.79 -18.73
C VAL A 162 -3.55 10.65 -20.21
N SER A 163 -4.83 10.83 -20.53
CA SER A 163 -5.35 10.68 -21.90
C SER A 163 -5.14 11.95 -22.75
N SER A 164 -5.15 13.12 -22.12
CA SER A 164 -4.99 14.40 -22.79
C SER A 164 -3.52 14.82 -22.83
N ASN A 165 -2.82 14.49 -23.93
CA ASN A 165 -1.59 15.20 -24.34
C ASN A 165 -1.84 16.69 -24.70
N LYS A 166 -3.00 17.26 -24.33
CA LYS A 166 -3.35 18.64 -24.62
C LYS A 166 -2.74 19.53 -23.55
N LYS A 167 -1.82 20.41 -23.98
CA LYS A 167 -1.59 21.68 -23.29
C LYS A 167 -2.95 22.30 -22.99
N SER A 168 -3.28 22.46 -21.73
CA SER A 168 -4.44 23.21 -21.27
C SER A 168 -4.30 24.66 -21.72
N ASN A 169 -4.78 24.96 -22.93
CA ASN A 169 -5.13 26.32 -23.29
C ASN A 169 -6.36 26.66 -22.46
N GLY A 170 -6.21 27.61 -21.54
CA GLY A 170 -7.25 28.00 -20.60
C GLY A 170 -8.57 28.26 -21.33
N ASN A 171 -9.60 27.50 -20.98
CA ASN A 171 -10.97 27.79 -21.37
C ASN A 171 -11.73 28.28 -20.14
N GLU A 172 -12.41 29.40 -20.36
CA GLU A 172 -13.11 30.28 -19.43
C GLU A 172 -14.48 29.73 -19.00
N ASP A 173 -14.58 28.45 -18.63
CA ASP A 173 -15.74 27.98 -17.87
C ASP A 173 -15.35 28.02 -16.40
N GLY A 174 -16.06 28.82 -15.60
CA GLY A 174 -15.76 29.16 -14.19
C GLY A 174 -15.70 28.00 -13.18
N SER A 175 -15.48 26.77 -13.63
CA SER A 175 -15.03 25.65 -12.83
C SER A 175 -13.51 25.77 -12.64
N THR A 176 -13.08 26.22 -11.46
CA THR A 176 -11.69 26.25 -11.02
C THR A 176 -11.10 24.84 -10.93
N THR A 177 -10.78 24.23 -12.07
CA THR A 177 -9.95 23.01 -12.10
C THR A 177 -8.51 23.43 -11.83
N SER A 178 -7.95 23.02 -10.69
CA SER A 178 -6.55 23.28 -10.36
C SER A 178 -5.67 22.65 -11.45
N SER A 179 -4.92 23.48 -12.19
CA SER A 179 -3.98 22.99 -13.20
C SER A 179 -2.84 22.24 -12.54
N LEU A 180 -2.50 21.05 -13.02
CA LEU A 180 -1.36 20.28 -12.53
C LEU A 180 -0.05 21.06 -12.72
N SER A 181 0.80 21.03 -11.70
CA SER A 181 2.19 21.45 -11.86
C SER A 181 2.95 20.47 -12.78
N PRO A 182 4.09 20.91 -13.38
CA PRO A 182 4.93 20.04 -14.19
C PRO A 182 5.39 18.77 -13.45
N LYS A 183 5.67 18.88 -12.14
CA LYS A 183 6.11 17.75 -11.31
C LYS A 183 4.97 16.75 -11.08
N GLU A 184 3.77 17.21 -10.77
CA GLU A 184 2.61 16.34 -10.56
C GLU A 184 2.25 15.59 -11.84
N SER A 185 2.19 16.29 -12.98
CA SER A 185 1.94 15.67 -14.28
C SER A 185 2.98 14.60 -14.63
N ALA A 186 4.27 14.90 -14.45
CA ALA A 186 5.35 13.95 -14.73
C ALA A 186 5.31 12.72 -13.82
N VAL A 187 4.98 12.89 -12.53
CA VAL A 187 4.82 11.77 -11.58
C VAL A 187 3.63 10.89 -11.93
N ILE A 188 2.49 11.48 -12.29
CA ILE A 188 1.30 10.73 -12.70
C ILE A 188 1.62 9.89 -13.94
N LYS A 189 2.26 10.47 -14.97
CA LYS A 189 2.66 9.73 -16.19
C LYS A 189 3.62 8.59 -15.88
N LEU A 190 4.64 8.84 -15.06
CA LEU A 190 5.62 7.84 -14.64
C LEU A 190 4.94 6.67 -13.93
N ALA A 191 4.14 6.97 -12.90
CA ALA A 191 3.51 5.97 -12.06
C ALA A 191 2.42 5.19 -12.81
N TYR A 192 1.63 5.86 -13.65
CA TYR A 192 0.65 5.20 -14.50
C TYR A 192 1.33 4.27 -15.51
N GLY A 193 2.36 4.77 -16.21
CA GLY A 193 3.10 3.99 -17.20
C GLY A 193 3.80 2.76 -16.62
N LEU A 194 4.40 2.90 -15.43
CA LEU A 194 4.98 1.79 -14.68
C LEU A 194 3.93 0.83 -14.12
N GLY A 195 2.75 1.33 -13.75
CA GLY A 195 1.68 0.56 -13.15
C GLY A 195 0.93 -0.34 -14.13
N THR A 196 0.84 0.00 -15.42
CA THR A 196 0.10 -0.83 -16.39
C THR A 196 0.77 -2.18 -16.64
N VAL A 197 -0.03 -3.19 -17.02
CA VAL A 197 0.46 -4.50 -17.45
C VAL A 197 -0.05 -4.80 -18.87
N PRO A 198 0.82 -4.85 -19.90
CA PRO A 198 2.26 -4.61 -19.84
C PRO A 198 2.62 -3.15 -19.51
N CYS A 199 3.84 -2.93 -19.01
CA CYS A 199 4.37 -1.60 -18.71
C CYS A 199 4.32 -0.71 -19.96
N SER A 200 3.76 0.48 -19.82
CA SER A 200 3.60 1.48 -20.90
C SER A 200 4.50 2.70 -20.72
N LEU A 201 5.46 2.64 -19.79
CA LEU A 201 6.44 3.70 -19.57
C LEU A 201 7.28 3.97 -20.84
N THR A 202 7.33 5.23 -21.26
CA THR A 202 8.08 5.64 -22.45
C THR A 202 9.41 6.33 -22.11
N ALA A 203 10.33 6.35 -23.08
CA ALA A 203 11.61 7.05 -22.94
C ALA A 203 11.42 8.57 -22.75
N GLU A 204 10.41 9.15 -23.37
CA GLU A 204 10.05 10.57 -23.21
C GLU A 204 9.65 10.87 -21.76
N THR A 205 8.85 9.99 -21.15
CA THR A 205 8.45 10.12 -19.74
C THR A 205 9.67 10.02 -18.83
N CYS A 206 10.57 9.06 -19.08
CA CYS A 206 11.84 8.95 -18.35
C CYS A 206 12.70 10.21 -18.48
N ASN A 207 12.80 10.78 -19.68
CA ASN A 207 13.54 12.00 -19.94
C ASN A 207 12.88 13.25 -19.31
N GLU A 208 11.56 13.27 -19.18
CA GLU A 208 10.81 14.34 -18.53
C GLU A 208 11.08 14.31 -17.01
N VAL A 209 10.92 13.16 -16.36
CA VAL A 209 11.11 13.06 -14.89
C VAL A 209 12.56 13.29 -14.47
N THR A 210 13.55 12.85 -15.26
CA THR A 210 14.97 13.08 -14.97
C THR A 210 15.41 14.54 -15.09
N LYS A 211 14.64 15.38 -15.80
CA LYS A 211 14.86 16.84 -15.82
C LYS A 211 14.25 17.56 -14.62
N LEU A 212 13.22 16.98 -14.00
CA LEU A 212 12.42 17.62 -12.96
C LEU A 212 12.80 17.20 -11.55
N PHE A 213 13.43 16.04 -11.39
CA PHE A 213 13.72 15.43 -10.10
C PHE A 213 15.19 15.08 -9.96
N HIS A 214 15.70 15.21 -8.73
CA HIS A 214 17.00 14.67 -8.38
C HIS A 214 16.93 13.12 -8.40
N PRO A 215 18.00 12.40 -8.77
CA PRO A 215 18.00 10.93 -8.80
C PRO A 215 17.49 10.27 -7.52
N SER A 216 17.84 10.80 -6.35
CA SER A 216 17.35 10.28 -5.06
C SER A 216 15.83 10.44 -4.88
N GLN A 217 15.21 11.49 -5.43
CA GLN A 217 13.76 11.66 -5.37
C GLN A 217 13.06 10.69 -6.33
N LEU A 218 13.65 10.43 -7.49
CA LEU A 218 13.12 9.46 -8.45
C LEU A 218 13.14 8.05 -7.89
N GLU A 219 14.17 7.67 -7.15
CA GLU A 219 14.25 6.36 -6.48
C GLU A 219 13.01 6.13 -5.61
N TRP A 220 12.62 7.10 -4.79
CA TRP A 220 11.45 6.98 -3.91
C TRP A 220 10.12 6.95 -4.68
N LEU A 221 9.99 7.72 -5.77
CA LEU A 221 8.82 7.68 -6.63
C LEU A 221 8.65 6.30 -7.30
N VAL A 222 9.76 5.72 -7.77
CA VAL A 222 9.78 4.39 -8.38
C VAL A 222 9.55 3.31 -7.33
N ALA A 223 10.14 3.42 -6.14
CA ALA A 223 9.95 2.48 -5.04
C ALA A 223 8.48 2.45 -4.59
N ALA A 224 7.85 3.62 -4.38
CA ALA A 224 6.43 3.72 -4.06
C ALA A 224 5.53 3.12 -5.15
N THR A 225 5.81 3.45 -6.42
CA THR A 225 5.07 2.92 -7.56
C THR A 225 5.16 1.38 -7.64
N SER A 226 6.36 0.85 -7.45
CA SER A 226 6.65 -0.60 -7.53
C SER A 226 6.00 -1.36 -6.38
N LEU A 227 6.10 -0.82 -5.16
CA LEU A 227 5.44 -1.35 -3.98
C LEU A 227 3.92 -1.47 -4.20
N PHE A 228 3.30 -0.42 -4.72
CA PHE A 228 1.87 -0.44 -4.99
C PHE A 228 1.51 -1.37 -6.15
N GLY A 229 2.32 -1.49 -7.19
CA GLY A 229 2.11 -2.51 -8.23
C GLY A 229 2.11 -3.95 -7.68
N MET A 230 2.94 -4.23 -6.67
CA MET A 230 2.91 -5.51 -5.94
C MET A 230 1.63 -5.65 -5.11
N PHE A 231 1.27 -4.62 -4.32
CA PHE A 231 0.06 -4.65 -3.51
C PHE A 231 -1.21 -4.75 -4.35
N ASN A 232 -1.30 -4.07 -5.49
CA ASN A 232 -2.45 -4.13 -6.37
C ASN A 232 -2.75 -5.58 -6.79
N LYS A 233 -1.73 -6.31 -7.23
CA LYS A 233 -1.85 -7.72 -7.61
C LYS A 233 -2.18 -8.62 -6.43
N LEU A 234 -1.59 -8.35 -5.26
CA LEU A 234 -1.88 -9.12 -4.05
C LEU A 234 -3.33 -8.93 -3.61
N MET A 235 -3.78 -7.68 -3.46
CA MET A 235 -5.12 -7.39 -2.95
C MET A 235 -6.21 -7.80 -3.95
N ASP A 236 -6.01 -7.56 -5.24
CA ASP A 236 -6.95 -7.99 -6.29
C ASP A 236 -6.94 -9.52 -6.46
N GLY A 237 -5.77 -10.15 -6.49
CA GLY A 237 -5.63 -11.60 -6.62
C GLY A 237 -6.24 -12.36 -5.43
N LEU A 238 -6.15 -11.82 -4.22
CA LEU A 238 -6.81 -12.36 -3.04
C LEU A 238 -8.30 -11.99 -2.97
N ASN A 239 -8.75 -11.01 -3.77
CA ASN A 239 -10.08 -10.39 -3.71
C ASN A 239 -10.40 -9.85 -2.30
N ILE A 240 -9.48 -9.07 -1.74
CA ILE A 240 -9.70 -8.44 -0.43
C ILE A 240 -10.86 -7.44 -0.54
N PRO A 241 -11.89 -7.53 0.31
CA PRO A 241 -12.99 -6.58 0.29
C PRO A 241 -12.50 -5.20 0.77
N LEU A 242 -13.01 -4.15 0.15
CA LEU A 242 -12.78 -2.78 0.59
C LEU A 242 -13.62 -2.48 1.84
N GLU A 243 -13.09 -1.73 2.79
CA GLU A 243 -13.83 -1.35 3.98
C GLU A 243 -14.89 -0.29 3.65
N THR A 244 -16.08 -0.44 4.24
CA THR A 244 -17.22 0.45 4.00
C THR A 244 -16.91 1.91 4.26
N SER A 245 -16.17 2.21 5.34
CA SER A 245 -15.76 3.58 5.65
C SER A 245 -14.83 4.16 4.59
N THR A 246 -13.83 3.41 4.13
CA THR A 246 -12.89 3.84 3.09
C THR A 246 -13.61 4.07 1.75
N TYR A 247 -14.54 3.17 1.41
CA TYR A 247 -15.38 3.33 0.23
C TYR A 247 -16.20 4.62 0.30
N GLN A 248 -16.92 4.83 1.42
CA GLN A 248 -17.74 6.03 1.62
C GLN A 248 -16.93 7.32 1.61
N GLU A 249 -15.70 7.27 2.12
CA GLU A 249 -14.78 8.41 2.15
C GLU A 249 -14.34 8.82 0.72
N THR A 250 -14.19 7.85 -0.19
CA THR A 250 -13.45 8.06 -1.45
C THR A 250 -14.31 7.97 -2.71
N ILE A 251 -15.55 7.48 -2.60
CA ILE A 251 -16.43 7.21 -3.75
C ILE A 251 -16.69 8.46 -4.61
N ASP A 252 -16.85 9.63 -4.01
CA ASP A 252 -17.12 10.88 -4.73
C ASP A 252 -15.85 11.42 -5.45
N ILE A 253 -14.68 10.88 -5.14
CA ILE A 253 -13.37 11.26 -5.73
C ILE A 253 -12.94 10.28 -6.82
N MET A 254 -13.24 8.98 -6.68
CA MET A 254 -12.75 7.98 -7.63
C MET A 254 -13.51 7.94 -8.97
N ASP A 255 -14.67 8.60 -9.03
CA ASP A 255 -15.63 8.68 -10.14
C ASP A 255 -16.12 7.31 -10.68
N THR A 256 -17.43 7.25 -10.88
CA THR A 256 -18.30 6.05 -10.83
C THR A 256 -18.24 5.11 -12.04
N ASN A 257 -17.41 5.39 -13.05
CA ASN A 257 -17.11 4.40 -14.10
C ASN A 257 -16.13 3.32 -13.64
N TYR A 258 -15.64 3.42 -12.41
CA TYR A 258 -15.05 2.27 -11.75
C TYR A 258 -16.14 1.21 -11.57
N THR A 259 -16.15 0.21 -12.45
CA THR A 259 -16.90 -1.02 -12.21
C THR A 259 -16.48 -1.51 -10.84
N LEU A 260 -17.40 -1.51 -9.88
CA LEU A 260 -17.18 -2.09 -8.57
C LEU A 260 -16.50 -3.43 -8.79
N GLY A 261 -15.19 -3.48 -8.56
CA GLY A 261 -14.42 -4.72 -8.68
C GLY A 261 -15.07 -5.76 -7.78
N ARG A 262 -14.76 -7.03 -8.00
CA ARG A 262 -15.26 -8.15 -7.19
C ARG A 262 -15.20 -7.88 -5.67
N ALA A 263 -14.25 -7.05 -5.21
CA ALA A 263 -14.12 -6.54 -3.84
C ALA A 263 -15.36 -5.82 -3.26
N ALA A 264 -16.17 -5.13 -4.08
CA ALA A 264 -17.36 -4.42 -3.61
C ALA A 264 -18.67 -5.20 -3.85
N ALA A 265 -18.64 -6.29 -4.61
CA ALA A 265 -19.80 -7.17 -4.78
C ALA A 265 -20.29 -7.78 -3.44
N GLY A 266 -19.40 -7.90 -2.44
CA GLY A 266 -19.74 -8.34 -1.09
C GLY A 266 -20.31 -7.27 -0.15
N MET A 267 -20.41 -6.00 -0.58
CA MET A 267 -20.77 -4.87 0.28
C MET A 267 -22.23 -4.41 0.14
N ILE A 268 -22.98 -4.94 -0.83
CA ILE A 268 -24.31 -4.39 -1.22
C ILE A 268 -25.46 -4.87 -0.32
N GLU A 269 -25.25 -5.83 0.59
CA GLU A 269 -26.30 -6.23 1.53
C GLU A 269 -26.20 -5.49 2.88
N GLY A 270 -27.00 -4.43 3.04
CA GLY A 270 -27.33 -3.88 4.36
C GLY A 270 -26.97 -2.42 4.64
N GLU A 271 -27.08 -1.51 3.66
CA GLU A 271 -26.83 -0.08 3.91
C GLU A 271 -27.91 0.51 4.85
N SER A 272 -27.58 0.73 6.12
CA SER A 272 -28.45 1.49 7.03
C SER A 272 -28.37 2.99 6.72
N THR A 273 -29.47 3.71 6.92
CA THR A 273 -29.57 5.18 6.77
C THR A 273 -28.54 5.96 7.60
N ALA A 274 -27.96 5.34 8.64
CA ALA A 274 -26.89 5.91 9.46
C ALA A 274 -25.54 5.93 8.74
N ALA A 275 -25.27 4.96 7.85
CA ALA A 275 -24.02 4.89 7.10
C ALA A 275 -23.89 6.02 6.06
N LYS A 276 -25.01 6.46 5.47
CA LYS A 276 -25.06 7.68 4.63
C LYS A 276 -24.83 8.98 5.42
N ALA A 277 -25.17 9.01 6.71
CA ALA A 277 -24.98 10.18 7.57
C ALA A 277 -23.52 10.31 8.09
N MET A 278 -22.70 9.26 7.95
CA MET A 278 -21.29 9.23 8.36
C MET A 278 -20.30 9.52 7.23
N ARG A 279 -20.73 10.12 6.10
CA ARG A 279 -19.84 10.73 5.10
C ARG A 279 -19.17 11.99 5.67
N GLN A 280 -18.43 11.83 6.76
CA GLN A 280 -17.53 12.85 7.24
C GLN A 280 -16.31 12.84 6.30
N PRO A 281 -15.87 13.99 5.76
CA PRO A 281 -14.59 14.05 5.09
C PRO A 281 -13.50 13.53 6.04
N PRO A 282 -12.43 12.91 5.52
CA PRO A 282 -11.36 12.43 6.37
C PRO A 282 -10.87 13.56 7.27
N PRO A 283 -10.55 13.28 8.55
CA PRO A 283 -10.04 14.30 9.44
C PRO A 283 -8.82 14.98 8.79
N PRO A 284 -8.64 16.30 9.02
CA PRO A 284 -7.62 17.07 8.33
C PRO A 284 -6.22 16.50 8.60
N THR A 285 -5.36 16.71 7.61
CA THR A 285 -3.89 16.86 7.63
C THR A 285 -3.13 16.40 8.86
N ASP A 286 -2.03 15.71 8.62
CA ASP A 286 -0.91 15.48 9.53
C ASP A 286 -0.67 16.67 10.49
N ASP A 287 -1.41 16.70 11.60
CA ASP A 287 -1.15 17.62 12.68
C ASP A 287 0.11 17.15 13.40
N TRP A 288 0.69 18.00 14.24
CA TRP A 288 1.92 17.64 14.93
C TRP A 288 1.78 16.36 15.77
N THR A 289 0.59 16.06 16.30
CA THR A 289 0.34 14.83 17.04
C THR A 289 0.33 13.60 16.13
N ASN A 290 -0.31 13.68 14.96
CA ASN A 290 -0.35 12.62 13.96
C ASN A 290 1.04 12.37 13.37
N ILE A 291 1.81 13.41 13.08
CA ILE A 291 3.20 13.31 12.63
C ILE A 291 4.03 12.56 13.65
N ILE A 292 3.97 12.97 14.93
CA ILE A 292 4.72 12.31 16.00
C ILE A 292 4.30 10.84 16.13
N ALA A 293 3.01 10.54 16.04
CA ALA A 293 2.51 9.17 16.09
C ALA A 293 3.02 8.32 14.92
N ILE A 294 2.96 8.85 13.69
CA ILE A 294 3.48 8.16 12.51
C ILE A 294 4.98 7.92 12.64
N MET A 295 5.74 8.91 13.10
CA MET A 295 7.17 8.77 13.36
C MET A 295 7.46 7.71 14.42
N PHE A 296 6.75 7.76 15.54
CA PHE A 296 6.91 6.80 16.63
C PHE A 296 6.63 5.36 16.17
N HIS A 297 5.57 5.17 15.39
CA HIS A 297 5.17 3.84 14.90
C HIS A 297 6.00 3.36 13.71
N GLY A 298 6.37 4.25 12.80
CA GLY A 298 7.17 3.95 11.61
C GLY A 298 8.64 3.67 11.90
N LEU A 299 9.21 4.29 12.94
CA LEU A 299 10.58 4.02 13.39
C LEU A 299 10.69 2.82 14.34
N ARG A 300 9.55 2.30 14.82
CA ARG A 300 9.52 1.13 15.70
C ARG A 300 9.20 -0.10 14.86
N PRO A 301 10.22 -0.88 14.43
CA PRO A 301 9.94 -2.14 13.77
C PRO A 301 9.05 -2.99 14.69
N GLY A 302 7.99 -3.56 14.12
CA GLY A 302 7.24 -4.62 14.78
C GLY A 302 8.23 -5.69 15.23
N VAL A 303 8.04 -6.22 16.43
CA VAL A 303 9.01 -7.17 17.00
C VAL A 303 8.99 -8.42 16.12
N MET A 304 10.05 -8.65 15.34
CA MET A 304 10.30 -9.97 14.74
C MET A 304 10.62 -10.92 15.89
N GLN A 305 9.58 -11.56 16.45
CA GLN A 305 9.79 -12.72 17.31
C GLN A 305 10.26 -13.86 16.41
N CYS A 306 11.58 -13.95 16.22
CA CYS A 306 12.23 -15.12 15.63
C CYS A 306 12.16 -16.34 16.56
#